data_AF-A0A8X6N6M3-F1
#
_entry.id   AF-A0A8X6N6M3-F1
#
_cell.length_a   1.000
_cell.length_b   1.000
_cell.length_c   1.000
_cell.angle_alpha   90.00
_cell.angle_beta   90.00
_cell.angle_gamma   90.00
#
_symmetry.space_group_name_H-M   'P 1'
#
loop_
_entity.id
_entity.type
_entity.pdbx_description
1 polymer ?
#
loop_
_entity_poly.entity_id
_entity_poly.type
_entity_poly.pdbx_seq_one_letter_code
_entity_poly.pdbx_strand_id
1 'polypeptide(L)'
;MIKGWVKKRKVTRAPQAPRLFYQGKQNHERESGQYHSANGGTNPYTWIPKNDVDKVNTTFSFERSSVYQLEKILGEEEVYFLTTYFVNPNIICNGGRTKEQYEEEGVGTGLWIQNGSNPIRDTKEVGLYEKDLEGTEWVKGGCFRTMGVHYWYRSHENMSCSDFFPLTAIYNRGKLTSFAFASFGNYEFSRRFEHPSSTALSMFFPTPVPKCLYDEYERSGGFSSMHVFFSVRPWNIFC
;
A
#
# COMPACT_ATOMS: atom_id res chain seq x y z
N MET A 1 -28.00 13.01 -50.61
CA MET A 1 -28.00 12.81 -49.14
C MET A 1 -27.47 11.41 -48.83
N ILE A 2 -26.23 11.30 -48.39
CA ILE A 2 -25.60 10.02 -47.98
C ILE A 2 -25.66 9.98 -46.45
N LYS A 3 -26.41 9.04 -45.87
CA LYS A 3 -26.42 8.79 -44.42
C LYS A 3 -25.40 7.71 -44.09
N GLY A 4 -24.26 8.12 -43.53
CA GLY A 4 -23.21 7.23 -43.03
C GLY A 4 -23.61 6.54 -41.73
N TRP A 5 -23.36 5.24 -41.67
CA TRP A 5 -23.44 4.44 -40.45
C TRP A 5 -22.17 4.65 -39.61
N VAL A 6 -22.31 5.30 -38.45
CA VAL A 6 -21.24 5.32 -37.43
C VAL A 6 -21.47 4.15 -36.47
N LYS A 7 -20.61 3.15 -36.56
CA LYS A 7 -20.53 2.01 -35.63
C LYS A 7 -20.05 2.53 -34.27
N LYS A 8 -20.95 2.70 -33.28
CA LYS A 8 -20.56 2.98 -31.90
C LYS A 8 -19.78 1.78 -31.34
N ARG A 9 -18.49 1.97 -31.02
CA ARG A 9 -17.70 1.00 -30.24
C ARG A 9 -18.34 0.88 -28.86
N LYS A 10 -18.73 -0.33 -28.46
CA LYS A 10 -19.02 -0.66 -27.05
C LYS A 10 -17.71 -0.52 -26.29
N VAL A 11 -17.61 0.48 -25.42
CA VAL A 11 -16.59 0.52 -24.37
C VAL A 11 -17.02 -0.50 -23.33
N THR A 12 -16.40 -1.67 -23.34
CA THR A 12 -16.54 -2.66 -22.26
C THR A 12 -15.87 -2.10 -21.02
N ARG A 13 -16.64 -1.85 -19.95
CA ARG A 13 -16.08 -1.54 -18.62
C ARG A 13 -15.23 -2.72 -18.17
N ALA A 14 -14.03 -2.43 -17.65
CA ALA A 14 -13.21 -3.42 -16.96
C ALA A 14 -13.99 -4.02 -15.78
N PRO A 15 -13.73 -5.28 -15.40
CA PRO A 15 -14.31 -5.86 -14.20
C PRO A 15 -13.89 -4.99 -13.00
N GLN A 16 -14.85 -4.28 -12.44
CA GLN A 16 -14.70 -3.62 -11.14
C GLN A 16 -14.88 -4.70 -10.09
N ALA A 17 -14.00 -4.74 -9.09
CA ALA A 17 -14.32 -5.44 -7.85
C ALA A 17 -15.71 -4.97 -7.37
N PRO A 18 -16.56 -5.85 -6.83
CA PRO A 18 -17.90 -5.47 -6.38
C PRO A 18 -17.81 -4.23 -5.49
N ARG A 19 -18.73 -3.26 -5.69
CA ARG A 19 -18.81 -2.04 -4.87
C ARG A 19 -18.81 -2.44 -3.40
N LEU A 20 -17.76 -2.02 -2.70
CA LEU A 20 -17.41 -2.42 -1.35
C LEU A 20 -18.36 -1.71 -0.36
N PHE A 21 -19.07 -2.47 0.47
CA PHE A 21 -20.00 -1.95 1.48
C PHE A 21 -19.36 -1.96 2.86
N TYR A 22 -18.86 -0.83 3.36
CA TYR A 22 -18.31 -0.70 4.71
C TYR A 22 -19.29 -1.22 5.80
N GLN A 23 -18.85 -2.17 6.63
CA GLN A 23 -19.51 -2.56 7.88
C GLN A 23 -18.51 -2.45 9.04
N GLY A 24 -18.21 -1.23 9.48
CA GLY A 24 -17.45 -0.94 10.69
C GLY A 24 -18.27 -0.08 11.65
N LYS A 25 -18.29 -0.44 12.95
CA LYS A 25 -18.95 0.36 14.00
C LYS A 25 -18.26 1.72 14.14
N GLN A 26 -19.08 2.75 14.29
CA GLN A 26 -18.85 4.16 13.94
C GLN A 26 -17.87 4.97 14.82
N ASN A 27 -17.08 4.37 15.73
CA ASN A 27 -16.44 5.17 16.78
C ASN A 27 -14.90 5.11 16.90
N HIS A 28 -14.13 4.45 16.02
CA HIS A 28 -12.68 4.36 16.27
C HIS A 28 -11.69 4.20 15.11
N GLU A 29 -12.10 4.25 13.84
CA GLU A 29 -11.18 3.93 12.73
C GLU A 29 -11.21 4.99 11.63
N ARG A 30 -10.42 6.06 11.82
CA ARG A 30 -10.27 7.16 10.84
C ARG A 30 -9.09 6.97 9.88
N GLU A 31 -8.40 5.84 9.96
CA GLU A 31 -7.03 5.64 9.43
C GLU A 31 -6.81 4.29 8.75
N SER A 32 -7.55 3.26 9.16
CA SER A 32 -7.42 1.90 8.61
C SER A 32 -8.66 1.09 8.96
N GLY A 33 -9.06 0.18 8.09
CA GLY A 33 -10.21 -0.69 8.32
C GLY A 33 -9.99 -2.06 7.69
N GLN A 34 -10.68 -3.06 8.23
CA GLN A 34 -10.74 -4.40 7.64
C GLN A 34 -12.09 -4.58 6.96
N TYR A 35 -12.08 -4.99 5.69
CA TYR A 35 -13.31 -5.35 5.00
C TYR A 35 -13.48 -6.85 4.92
N HIS A 36 -14.63 -7.37 5.34
CA HIS A 36 -15.02 -8.75 5.05
C HIS A 36 -15.72 -8.79 3.69
N SER A 37 -15.08 -9.41 2.69
CA SER A 37 -15.80 -9.86 1.50
C SER A 37 -16.83 -10.92 1.92
N ALA A 38 -17.99 -10.97 1.25
CA ALA A 38 -19.00 -12.02 1.42
C ALA A 38 -18.44 -13.45 1.25
N ASN A 39 -17.25 -13.59 0.65
CA ASN A 39 -16.53 -14.84 0.44
C ASN A 39 -15.32 -15.03 1.40
N GLY A 40 -15.34 -14.41 2.59
CA GLY A 40 -14.41 -14.75 3.69
C GLY A 40 -12.99 -14.18 3.61
N GLY A 41 -12.72 -13.22 2.73
CA GLY A 41 -11.44 -12.49 2.69
C GLY A 41 -11.49 -11.18 3.48
N THR A 42 -10.59 -11.00 4.44
CA THR A 42 -10.30 -9.71 5.08
C THR A 42 -9.10 -9.04 4.43
N ASN A 43 -9.29 -7.89 3.78
CA ASN A 43 -8.18 -7.08 3.26
C ASN A 43 -8.01 -5.82 4.09
N PRO A 44 -6.81 -5.52 4.58
CA PRO A 44 -6.54 -4.24 5.23
C PRO A 44 -6.48 -3.16 4.17
N TYR A 45 -7.16 -2.06 4.45
CA TYR A 45 -7.02 -0.82 3.71
C TYR A 45 -6.46 0.23 4.65
N THR A 46 -5.54 1.05 4.13
CA THR A 46 -5.08 2.26 4.80
C THR A 46 -5.44 3.44 3.94
N TRP A 47 -5.84 4.53 4.57
CA TRP A 47 -6.16 5.74 3.84
C TRP A 47 -5.67 6.98 4.57
N ILE A 48 -5.49 8.04 3.79
CA ILE A 48 -5.16 9.36 4.29
C ILE A 48 -6.26 10.30 3.81
N PRO A 49 -6.95 11.04 4.71
CA PRO A 49 -7.96 12.00 4.29
C PRO A 49 -7.38 13.02 3.32
N LYS A 50 -8.11 13.27 2.22
CA LYS A 50 -7.68 14.22 1.19
C LYS A 50 -7.41 15.60 1.78
N ASN A 51 -8.25 16.04 2.71
CA ASN A 51 -8.09 17.33 3.39
C ASN A 51 -6.77 17.43 4.19
N ASP A 52 -6.24 16.31 4.70
CA ASP A 52 -4.96 16.30 5.38
C ASP A 52 -3.79 16.25 4.39
N VAL A 53 -3.95 15.54 3.28
CA VAL A 53 -2.99 15.61 2.15
C VAL A 53 -2.89 17.03 1.59
N ASP A 54 -4.01 17.73 1.40
CA ASP A 54 -4.04 19.07 0.81
C ASP A 54 -3.35 20.14 1.69
N LYS A 55 -3.15 19.86 2.99
CA LYS A 55 -2.40 20.73 3.91
C LYS A 55 -0.88 20.50 3.82
N VAL A 56 -0.46 19.37 3.28
CA VAL A 56 0.95 19.00 3.14
C VAL A 56 1.52 19.64 1.89
N ASN A 57 2.56 20.46 2.06
CA ASN A 57 3.29 21.03 0.93
C ASN A 57 4.26 19.99 0.35
N THR A 58 3.88 19.27 -0.69
CA THR A 58 4.71 18.22 -1.31
C THR A 58 4.69 18.33 -2.83
N THR A 59 5.77 17.92 -3.50
CA THR A 59 5.74 17.76 -4.97
C THR A 59 5.19 16.42 -5.42
N PHE A 60 5.05 15.47 -4.48
CA PHE A 60 4.44 14.18 -4.75
C PHE A 60 2.94 14.34 -5.00
N SER A 61 2.46 13.77 -6.11
CA SER A 61 1.05 13.82 -6.47
C SER A 61 0.37 12.50 -6.12
N PHE A 62 -0.41 12.51 -5.03
CA PHE A 62 -1.24 11.38 -4.62
C PHE A 62 -2.24 10.99 -5.72
N GLU A 63 -2.81 11.97 -6.42
CA GLU A 63 -3.76 11.73 -7.52
C GLU A 63 -3.11 11.07 -8.74
N ARG A 64 -1.85 11.38 -9.06
CA ARG A 64 -1.13 10.79 -10.21
C ARG A 64 -0.44 9.48 -9.88
N SER A 65 -0.24 9.17 -8.60
CA SER A 65 0.33 7.90 -8.18
C SER A 65 -0.65 6.76 -8.48
N SER A 66 -0.18 5.74 -9.20
CA SER A 66 -0.99 4.56 -9.53
C SER A 66 -1.35 3.71 -8.30
N VAL A 67 -0.62 3.87 -7.20
CA VAL A 67 -0.82 3.09 -5.96
C VAL A 67 -1.98 3.64 -5.13
N TYR A 68 -2.21 4.96 -5.20
CA TYR A 68 -3.32 5.59 -4.48
C TYR A 68 -4.60 5.57 -5.31
N GLN A 69 -5.74 5.32 -4.66
CA GLN A 69 -7.08 5.45 -5.25
C GLN A 69 -7.89 6.47 -4.45
N LEU A 70 -8.44 7.48 -5.13
CA LEU A 70 -9.32 8.46 -4.49
C LEU A 70 -10.74 7.88 -4.40
N GLU A 71 -11.27 7.77 -3.19
CA GLU A 71 -12.63 7.27 -2.93
C GLU A 71 -13.29 8.07 -1.80
N LYS A 72 -14.60 7.85 -1.58
CA LYS A 72 -15.35 8.45 -0.48
C LYS A 72 -15.69 7.43 0.60
N ILE A 73 -15.29 7.71 1.84
CA ILE A 73 -15.74 6.94 3.01
C ILE A 73 -17.14 7.39 3.39
N LEU A 74 -18.06 6.43 3.48
CA LEU A 74 -19.47 6.64 3.82
C LEU A 74 -20.19 7.70 2.93
N GLY A 75 -19.65 7.97 1.74
CA GLY A 75 -20.18 8.97 0.81
C GLY A 75 -19.85 10.43 1.17
N GLU A 76 -19.12 10.68 2.25
CA GLU A 76 -18.90 12.03 2.78
C GLU A 76 -17.45 12.50 2.62
N GLU A 77 -16.49 11.77 3.19
CA GLU A 77 -15.09 12.19 3.27
C GLU A 77 -14.27 11.56 2.14
N GLU A 78 -13.60 12.41 1.33
CA GLU A 78 -12.66 11.96 0.31
C GLU A 78 -11.34 11.56 0.95
N VAL A 79 -10.84 10.38 0.59
CA VAL A 79 -9.58 9.83 1.10
C VAL A 79 -8.79 9.17 -0.01
N TYR A 80 -7.46 9.18 0.11
CA TYR A 80 -6.57 8.41 -0.74
C TYR A 80 -6.31 7.03 -0.11
N PHE A 81 -6.81 5.98 -0.74
CA PHE A 81 -6.62 4.60 -0.32
C PHE A 81 -5.33 4.00 -0.88
N LEU A 82 -4.66 3.21 -0.04
CA LEU A 82 -3.68 2.21 -0.43
C LEU A 82 -4.27 0.83 -0.14
N THR A 83 -4.33 0.00 -1.18
CA THR A 83 -4.92 -1.33 -1.08
C THR A 83 -3.84 -2.40 -1.15
N THR A 84 -3.84 -3.26 -0.15
CA THR A 84 -3.04 -4.48 -0.13
C THR A 84 -3.93 -5.70 0.04
N TYR A 85 -3.56 -6.79 -0.61
CA TYR A 85 -4.29 -8.05 -0.57
C TYR A 85 -3.43 -9.14 0.03
N PHE A 86 -4.01 -9.94 0.92
CA PHE A 86 -3.35 -11.13 1.45
C PHE A 86 -3.66 -12.41 0.65
N VAL A 87 -4.57 -12.31 -0.31
CA VAL A 87 -4.92 -13.37 -1.26
C VAL A 87 -4.81 -12.79 -2.65
N ASN A 88 -4.33 -13.57 -3.62
CA ASN A 88 -4.20 -13.12 -5.00
C ASN A 88 -5.53 -12.49 -5.48
N PRO A 89 -5.53 -11.24 -5.97
CA PRO A 89 -6.76 -10.55 -6.37
C PRO A 89 -7.55 -11.26 -7.48
N ASN A 90 -6.88 -12.02 -8.34
CA ASN A 90 -7.55 -12.86 -9.33
C ASN A 90 -8.45 -13.91 -8.66
N ILE A 91 -8.04 -14.50 -7.54
CA ILE A 91 -8.86 -15.45 -6.77
C ILE A 91 -10.05 -14.71 -6.16
N ILE A 92 -9.79 -13.55 -5.52
CA ILE A 92 -10.84 -12.73 -4.88
C ILE A 92 -11.92 -12.34 -5.89
N CYS A 93 -11.52 -11.89 -7.08
CA CYS A 93 -12.45 -11.41 -8.11
C CYS A 93 -13.14 -12.52 -8.92
N ASN A 94 -12.68 -13.77 -8.85
CA ASN A 94 -13.23 -14.89 -9.62
C ASN A 94 -13.79 -16.03 -8.74
N GLY A 95 -14.53 -15.66 -7.69
CA GLY A 95 -15.29 -16.63 -6.88
C GLY A 95 -14.75 -16.84 -5.46
N GLY A 96 -13.56 -16.33 -5.14
CA GLY A 96 -12.96 -16.48 -3.82
C GLY A 96 -12.39 -17.87 -3.58
N ARG A 97 -12.05 -18.15 -2.32
CA ARG A 97 -11.52 -19.45 -1.88
C ARG A 97 -12.65 -20.35 -1.40
N THR A 98 -12.50 -21.66 -1.59
CA THR A 98 -13.38 -22.64 -0.93
C THR A 98 -13.12 -22.67 0.57
N LYS A 99 -14.01 -23.33 1.32
CA LYS A 99 -13.84 -23.50 2.76
C LYS A 99 -12.56 -24.27 3.07
N GLU A 100 -12.29 -25.33 2.32
CA GLU A 100 -11.11 -26.19 2.48
C GLU A 100 -9.82 -25.40 2.22
N GLN A 101 -9.79 -24.56 1.17
CA GLN A 101 -8.67 -23.66 0.90
C GLN A 101 -8.46 -22.64 2.02
N TYR A 102 -9.53 -22.07 2.58
CA TYR A 102 -9.43 -21.16 3.71
C TYR A 102 -8.89 -21.85 4.97
N GLU A 103 -9.33 -23.08 5.26
CA GLU A 103 -8.87 -23.87 6.39
C GLU A 103 -7.38 -24.27 6.26
N GLU A 104 -6.90 -24.54 5.04
CA GLU A 104 -5.50 -24.86 4.76
C GLU A 104 -4.59 -23.62 4.75
N GLU A 105 -5.01 -22.55 4.07
CA GLU A 105 -4.18 -21.37 3.80
C GLU A 105 -4.33 -20.28 4.87
N GLY A 106 -5.37 -20.34 5.70
CA GLY A 106 -5.70 -19.30 6.66
C GLY A 106 -6.13 -17.98 6.02
N VAL A 107 -5.78 -16.85 6.65
CA VAL A 107 -6.23 -15.52 6.23
C VAL A 107 -5.55 -14.98 4.96
N GLY A 108 -4.45 -15.61 4.51
CA GLY A 108 -3.70 -15.15 3.36
C GLY A 108 -2.55 -16.05 2.94
N THR A 109 -2.22 -16.00 1.65
CA THR A 109 -1.17 -16.79 1.01
C THR A 109 0.02 -15.95 0.54
N GLY A 110 -0.08 -14.63 0.56
CA GLY A 110 0.97 -13.72 0.11
C GLY A 110 0.63 -12.26 0.36
N LEU A 111 1.31 -11.36 -0.33
CA LEU A 111 1.04 -9.92 -0.28
C LEU A 111 1.08 -9.35 -1.69
N TRP A 112 -0.03 -8.74 -2.11
CA TRP A 112 -0.13 -8.01 -3.39
C TRP A 112 -0.52 -6.57 -3.11
N ILE A 113 0.16 -5.64 -3.77
CA ILE A 113 -0.08 -4.20 -3.64
C ILE A 113 -0.81 -3.75 -4.91
N GLN A 114 -1.97 -3.11 -4.75
CA GLN A 114 -2.68 -2.53 -5.88
C GLN A 114 -1.88 -1.36 -6.46
N ASN A 115 -1.69 -1.36 -7.77
CA ASN A 115 -0.89 -0.38 -8.50
C ASN A 115 -1.61 0.05 -9.79
N GLY A 116 -2.89 0.39 -9.65
CA GLY A 116 -3.74 0.87 -10.73
C GLY A 116 -5.21 0.61 -10.44
N SER A 117 -6.04 0.80 -11.46
CA SER A 117 -7.50 0.69 -11.32
C SER A 117 -8.02 -0.74 -11.35
N ASN A 118 -7.29 -1.68 -11.98
CA ASN A 118 -7.70 -3.06 -12.11
C ASN A 118 -6.88 -3.96 -11.16
N PRO A 119 -7.44 -4.47 -10.06
CA PRO A 119 -6.67 -5.24 -9.08
C PRO A 119 -6.20 -6.60 -9.61
N ILE A 120 -6.75 -7.13 -10.71
CA ILE A 120 -6.28 -8.39 -11.31
C ILE A 120 -5.03 -8.16 -12.16
N ARG A 121 -4.94 -7.03 -12.87
CA ARG A 121 -3.88 -6.75 -13.85
C ARG A 121 -2.81 -5.80 -13.30
N ASP A 122 -3.21 -4.89 -12.44
CA ASP A 122 -2.42 -3.77 -11.97
C ASP A 122 -2.04 -4.01 -10.50
N THR A 123 -1.24 -5.06 -10.25
CA THR A 123 -0.72 -5.39 -8.92
C THR A 123 0.77 -5.67 -8.92
N LYS A 124 1.38 -5.45 -7.75
CA LYS A 124 2.76 -5.81 -7.46
C LYS A 124 2.75 -6.90 -6.39
N GLU A 125 3.16 -8.09 -6.77
CA GLU A 125 3.40 -9.17 -5.82
C GLU A 125 4.68 -8.90 -5.02
N VAL A 126 4.61 -9.16 -3.72
CA VAL A 126 5.75 -9.14 -2.82
C VAL A 126 6.13 -10.59 -2.55
N GLY A 127 7.38 -10.94 -2.83
CA GLY A 127 7.89 -12.28 -2.55
C GLY A 127 7.66 -12.69 -1.10
N LEU A 128 7.38 -13.97 -0.84
CA LEU A 128 7.21 -14.43 0.54
C LEU A 128 8.56 -14.55 1.25
N TYR A 129 9.62 -14.88 0.49
CA TYR A 129 10.98 -15.00 1.01
C TYR A 129 11.90 -13.95 0.39
N GLU A 130 12.87 -13.50 1.18
CA GLU A 130 13.83 -12.45 0.78
C GLU A 130 14.62 -12.84 -0.47
N LYS A 131 14.95 -14.13 -0.61
CA LYS A 131 15.61 -14.69 -1.80
C LYS A 131 14.78 -14.53 -3.08
N ASP A 132 13.45 -14.47 -2.97
CA ASP A 132 12.56 -14.34 -4.12
C ASP A 132 12.53 -12.89 -4.65
N LEU A 133 13.16 -11.95 -3.93
CA LEU A 133 13.35 -10.58 -4.39
C LEU A 133 14.59 -10.39 -5.27
N GLU A 134 15.47 -11.39 -5.35
CA GLU A 134 16.65 -11.33 -6.22
C GLU A 134 16.23 -11.15 -7.69
N GLY A 135 16.84 -10.18 -8.38
CA GLY A 135 16.49 -9.84 -9.76
C GLY A 135 15.16 -9.10 -9.93
N THR A 136 14.46 -8.77 -8.84
CA THR A 136 13.26 -7.92 -8.88
C THR A 136 13.62 -6.44 -8.70
N GLU A 137 12.62 -5.57 -8.75
CA GLU A 137 12.76 -4.14 -8.50
C GLU A 137 12.73 -3.75 -7.01
N TRP A 138 12.58 -4.73 -6.10
CA TRP A 138 12.67 -4.47 -4.66
C TRP A 138 14.11 -4.30 -4.22
N VAL A 139 14.46 -3.10 -3.78
CA VAL A 139 15.83 -2.74 -3.39
C VAL A 139 15.97 -2.90 -1.88
N LYS A 140 16.98 -3.66 -1.46
CA LYS A 140 17.32 -3.84 -0.04
C LYS A 140 17.72 -2.52 0.58
N GLY A 141 16.97 -2.12 1.61
CA GLY A 141 17.23 -0.96 2.44
C GLY A 141 17.94 -1.33 3.74
N GLY A 142 17.68 -0.52 4.76
CA GLY A 142 18.26 -0.68 6.08
C GLY A 142 17.57 -1.74 6.93
N CYS A 143 18.34 -2.27 7.87
CA CYS A 143 17.87 -3.11 8.95
C CYS A 143 17.58 -2.26 10.18
N PHE A 144 16.32 -2.18 10.60
CA PHE A 144 15.95 -1.52 11.84
C PHE A 144 15.63 -2.57 12.90
N ARG A 145 16.40 -2.59 13.98
CA ARG A 145 16.18 -3.52 15.11
C ARG A 145 14.76 -3.32 15.65
N THR A 146 14.01 -4.41 15.84
CA THR A 146 12.57 -4.45 16.19
C THR A 146 11.59 -4.19 15.06
N MET A 147 12.03 -3.94 13.82
CA MET A 147 11.14 -3.81 12.64
C MET A 147 11.50 -4.78 11.53
N GLY A 148 12.80 -4.98 11.25
CA GLY A 148 13.31 -5.92 10.26
C GLY A 148 14.11 -5.25 9.14
N VAL A 149 14.35 -6.00 8.07
CA VAL A 149 15.02 -5.51 6.85
C VAL A 149 13.96 -4.91 5.93
N HIS A 150 14.09 -3.62 5.62
CA HIS A 150 13.18 -2.91 4.74
C HIS A 150 13.59 -3.11 3.28
N TYR A 151 12.61 -3.27 2.41
CA TYR A 151 12.77 -3.35 0.96
C TYR A 151 11.89 -2.30 0.30
N TRP A 152 12.51 -1.44 -0.51
CA TRP A 152 11.85 -0.32 -1.15
C TRP A 152 11.82 -0.51 -2.65
N TYR A 153 10.66 -0.38 -3.26
CA TYR A 153 10.48 -0.62 -4.68
C TYR A 153 11.15 0.48 -5.52
N ARG A 154 12.04 0.09 -6.43
CA ARG A 154 12.81 0.94 -7.36
C ARG A 154 13.57 2.11 -6.70
N SER A 155 13.88 1.99 -5.41
CA SER A 155 14.55 3.07 -4.67
C SER A 155 16.03 3.15 -5.03
N HIS A 156 16.49 4.33 -5.45
CA HIS A 156 17.89 4.61 -5.78
C HIS A 156 18.19 6.10 -5.62
N GLU A 157 19.48 6.45 -5.45
CA GLU A 157 19.93 7.81 -5.09
C GLU A 157 19.32 8.95 -5.92
N ASN A 158 19.18 8.71 -7.23
CA ASN A 158 18.82 9.73 -8.22
C ASN A 158 17.36 9.62 -8.70
N MET A 159 16.50 8.88 -7.99
CA MET A 159 15.08 8.79 -8.35
C MET A 159 14.36 10.13 -8.18
N SER A 160 13.32 10.36 -8.98
CA SER A 160 12.36 11.43 -8.73
C SER A 160 11.40 11.01 -7.61
N CYS A 161 11.02 11.95 -6.75
CA CYS A 161 10.01 11.66 -5.73
C CYS A 161 8.61 11.47 -6.32
N SER A 162 8.36 11.91 -7.57
CA SER A 162 7.15 11.50 -8.30
C SER A 162 7.03 9.99 -8.49
N ASP A 163 8.16 9.28 -8.47
CA ASP A 163 8.25 7.83 -8.69
C ASP A 163 8.31 7.07 -7.36
N PHE A 164 8.16 7.77 -6.24
CA PHE A 164 8.16 7.17 -4.91
C PHE A 164 7.01 6.18 -4.76
N PHE A 165 7.35 4.94 -4.41
CA PHE A 165 6.38 3.90 -4.14
C PHE A 165 6.09 3.87 -2.63
N PRO A 166 4.86 4.21 -2.19
CA PRO A 166 4.54 4.53 -0.79
C PRO A 166 4.37 3.29 0.11
N LEU A 167 5.11 2.21 -0.17
CA LEU A 167 5.14 1.00 0.62
C LEU A 167 6.54 0.40 0.69
N THR A 168 6.86 -0.16 1.85
CA THR A 168 8.05 -1.00 2.07
C THR A 168 7.64 -2.41 2.49
N ALA A 169 8.26 -3.42 1.89
CA ALA A 169 8.15 -4.80 2.34
C ALA A 169 9.21 -5.05 3.43
N ILE A 170 8.87 -5.79 4.49
CA ILE A 170 9.75 -5.94 5.64
C ILE A 170 9.93 -7.42 6.02
N TYR A 171 11.19 -7.83 6.08
CA TYR A 171 11.60 -9.21 6.27
C TYR A 171 12.28 -9.42 7.61
N ASN A 172 12.05 -10.59 8.19
CA ASN A 172 12.72 -11.09 9.37
C ASN A 172 13.22 -12.49 9.07
N ARG A 173 14.50 -12.76 9.25
CA ARG A 173 15.11 -14.09 8.98
C ARG A 173 14.74 -14.63 7.59
N GLY A 174 14.77 -13.77 6.58
CA GLY A 174 14.49 -14.13 5.19
C GLY A 174 13.02 -14.37 4.84
N LYS A 175 12.06 -14.09 5.73
CA LYS A 175 10.62 -14.24 5.46
C LYS A 175 9.86 -12.94 5.67
N LEU A 176 8.94 -12.62 4.76
CA LEU A 176 8.05 -11.47 4.87
C LEU A 176 7.26 -11.55 6.18
N THR A 177 7.40 -10.53 7.03
CA THR A 177 6.86 -10.50 8.39
C THR A 177 6.00 -9.26 8.66
N SER A 178 6.23 -8.20 7.87
CA SER A 178 5.42 -6.99 7.91
C SER A 178 5.56 -6.23 6.59
N PHE A 179 4.76 -5.20 6.46
CA PHE A 179 4.97 -4.13 5.50
C PHE A 179 4.61 -2.80 6.17
N ALA A 180 4.99 -1.68 5.57
CA ALA A 180 4.54 -0.38 6.04
C ALA A 180 4.12 0.50 4.87
N PHE A 181 3.08 1.28 5.11
CA PHE A 181 2.77 2.43 4.27
C PHE A 181 3.70 3.57 4.66
N ALA A 182 4.09 4.37 3.68
CA ALA A 182 5.03 5.45 3.86
C ALA A 182 4.61 6.65 3.01
N SER A 183 4.55 7.84 3.60
CA SER A 183 4.03 9.03 2.93
C SER A 183 4.74 10.29 3.40
N PHE A 184 4.86 11.28 2.51
CA PHE A 184 5.37 12.60 2.85
C PHE A 184 4.38 13.37 3.73
N GLY A 185 4.89 14.15 4.68
CA GLY A 185 4.12 14.89 5.68
C GLY A 185 3.97 14.15 7.02
N ASN A 186 3.55 14.90 8.05
CA ASN A 186 3.25 14.39 9.39
C ASN A 186 1.73 14.33 9.63
N TYR A 187 1.18 13.13 9.57
CA TYR A 187 -0.26 12.88 9.70
C TYR A 187 -0.68 12.58 11.14
N GLU A 188 -0.97 13.65 11.88
CA GLU A 188 -1.31 13.61 13.32
C GLU A 188 -2.77 13.25 13.63
N PHE A 189 -3.60 13.00 12.61
CA PHE A 189 -5.00 12.61 12.82
C PHE A 189 -5.14 11.20 13.46
N SER A 190 -4.05 10.46 13.57
CA SER A 190 -3.99 9.06 14.01
C SER A 190 -2.79 8.78 14.92
N ARG A 191 -3.06 8.01 15.98
CA ARG A 191 -2.10 7.31 16.87
C ARG A 191 -1.08 6.41 16.18
N ARG A 192 -1.45 5.89 15.00
CA ARG A 192 -0.81 4.73 14.37
C ARG A 192 0.30 5.13 13.41
N PHE A 193 0.36 6.40 13.01
CA PHE A 193 1.49 6.89 12.23
C PHE A 193 2.71 7.13 13.13
N GLU A 194 3.84 6.63 12.67
CA GLU A 194 5.15 6.97 13.18
C GLU A 194 5.71 8.15 12.36
N HIS A 195 6.37 9.08 13.04
CA HIS A 195 6.97 10.27 12.43
C HIS A 195 8.50 10.23 12.62
N PRO A 196 9.23 9.42 11.84
CA PRO A 196 10.68 9.34 11.94
C PRO A 196 11.33 10.70 11.64
N SER A 197 12.45 11.00 12.31
CA SER A 197 13.27 12.15 11.95
C SER A 197 13.93 11.95 10.58
N SER A 198 14.31 13.03 9.90
CA SER A 198 15.03 12.94 8.62
C SER A 198 16.31 12.10 8.72
N THR A 199 17.04 12.20 9.84
CA THR A 199 18.23 11.38 10.10
C THR A 199 17.94 9.86 10.14
N ALA A 200 16.74 9.47 10.58
CA ALA A 200 16.33 8.08 10.67
C ALA A 200 16.05 7.46 9.28
N LEU A 201 15.83 8.26 8.22
CA LEU A 201 15.60 7.74 6.86
C LEU A 201 16.73 6.80 6.42
N SER A 202 17.98 7.11 6.78
CA SER A 202 19.16 6.28 6.49
C SER A 202 19.17 4.92 7.18
N MET A 203 18.33 4.71 8.20
CA MET A 203 18.25 3.44 8.93
C MET A 203 17.34 2.43 8.25
N PHE A 204 16.49 2.85 7.31
CA PHE A 204 15.53 1.97 6.63
C PHE A 204 15.53 2.08 5.12
N PHE A 205 15.92 3.20 4.50
CA PHE A 205 16.13 3.28 3.05
C PHE A 205 17.46 2.64 2.60
N PRO A 206 17.62 2.32 1.30
CA PRO A 206 18.93 1.95 0.74
C PRO A 206 19.96 3.06 0.95
N THR A 207 21.24 2.68 1.04
CA THR A 207 22.36 3.62 1.11
C THR A 207 23.07 3.67 -0.24
N PRO A 208 23.24 4.86 -0.85
CA PRO A 208 22.78 6.17 -0.37
C PRO A 208 21.26 6.35 -0.48
N VAL A 209 20.69 7.09 0.48
CA VAL A 209 19.26 7.43 0.51
C VAL A 209 18.93 8.31 -0.69
N PRO A 210 17.80 8.09 -1.39
CA PRO A 210 17.35 8.98 -2.45
C PRO A 210 17.31 10.45 -2.01
N LYS A 211 18.00 11.32 -2.76
CA LYS A 211 18.12 12.76 -2.40
C LYS A 211 16.77 13.44 -2.27
N CYS A 212 15.84 13.09 -3.17
CA CYS A 212 14.52 13.69 -3.19
C CYS A 212 13.73 13.45 -1.89
N LEU A 213 14.02 12.36 -1.14
CA LEU A 213 13.31 12.08 0.11
C LEU A 213 13.64 13.11 1.19
N TYR A 214 14.89 13.58 1.24
CA TYR A 214 15.26 14.67 2.15
C TYR A 214 14.62 15.99 1.74
N ASP A 215 14.63 16.31 0.45
CA ASP A 215 14.00 17.52 -0.08
C ASP A 215 12.49 17.53 0.20
N GLU A 216 11.81 16.41 -0.01
CA GLU A 216 10.39 16.25 0.30
C GLU A 216 10.11 16.22 1.79
N TYR A 217 10.96 15.61 2.61
CA TYR A 217 10.82 15.63 4.07
C TYR A 217 10.77 17.09 4.58
N GLU A 218 11.75 17.90 4.20
CA GLU A 218 11.83 19.31 4.62
C GLU A 218 10.65 20.13 4.07
N ARG A 219 10.25 19.88 2.82
CA ARG A 219 9.14 20.60 2.17
C ARG A 219 7.78 20.28 2.81
N SER A 220 7.52 18.99 3.02
CA SER A 220 6.24 18.45 3.50
C SER A 220 6.08 18.54 5.02
N GLY A 221 7.15 18.92 5.72
CA GLY A 221 7.17 19.02 7.18
C GLY A 221 7.33 17.68 7.89
N GLY A 222 7.71 16.63 7.17
CA GLY A 222 8.08 15.34 7.76
C GLY A 222 7.79 14.13 6.87
N PHE A 223 7.72 12.97 7.51
CA PHE A 223 7.44 11.70 6.87
C PHE A 223 6.64 10.84 7.85
N SER A 224 5.59 10.20 7.36
CA SER A 224 4.73 9.34 8.15
C SER A 224 4.80 7.92 7.64
N SER A 225 4.93 6.96 8.55
CA SER A 225 4.82 5.54 8.23
C SER A 225 3.83 4.82 9.13
N MET A 226 3.12 3.84 8.61
CA MET A 226 2.24 2.99 9.40
C MET A 226 2.53 1.52 9.10
N HIS A 227 3.00 0.80 10.12
CA HIS A 227 3.38 -0.60 10.02
C HIS A 227 2.19 -1.55 10.18
N VAL A 228 2.16 -2.60 9.38
CA VAL A 228 1.24 -3.75 9.50
C VAL A 228 2.06 -5.00 9.76
N PHE A 229 1.99 -5.53 10.97
CA PHE A 229 2.75 -6.72 11.40
C PHE A 229 1.92 -7.99 11.29
N PHE A 230 2.53 -9.08 10.81
CA PHE A 230 1.90 -10.40 10.72
C PHE A 230 2.11 -11.25 11.98
N SER A 231 2.71 -10.66 13.02
CA SER A 231 3.04 -11.31 14.28
C SER A 231 2.42 -10.55 15.44
N VAL A 232 1.92 -11.29 16.43
CA VAL A 232 1.43 -10.75 17.71
C VAL A 232 2.54 -10.22 18.61
N ARG A 233 3.82 -10.44 18.26
CA ARG A 233 5.00 -9.95 18.99
C ARG A 233 5.92 -9.15 18.05
N PRO A 234 5.49 -7.98 17.58
CA PRO A 234 6.27 -7.17 16.62
C PRO A 234 7.61 -6.70 17.19
N TRP A 235 7.74 -6.57 18.52
CA TRP A 235 9.01 -6.20 19.17
C TRP A 235 10.12 -7.26 19.10
N ASN A 236 9.81 -8.48 18.63
CA ASN A 236 10.78 -9.58 18.47
C ASN A 236 11.22 -9.78 17.00
N ILE A 237 11.21 -8.71 16.21
CA ILE A 237 11.68 -8.73 14.83
C ILE A 237 13.14 -8.24 14.77
N PHE A 238 13.97 -8.97 14.04
CA PHE A 238 15.39 -8.66 13.90
C PHE A 238 15.80 -8.77 12.44
N CYS A 239 17.08 -8.53 12.24
CA CYS A 239 17.84 -8.97 11.09
C CYS A 239 18.86 -9.97 11.65
#